data_AF-W0F373-F1
#
_entry.id   AF-W0F373-F1
#
_cell.length_a   1.000
_cell.length_b   1.000
_cell.length_c   1.000
_cell.angle_alpha   90.00
_cell.angle_beta   90.00
_cell.angle_gamma   90.00
#
_symmetry.space_group_name_H-M   'P 1'
#
loop_
_entity.id
_entity.type
_entity.pdbx_description
1 polymer ?
#
loop_
_entity_poly.entity_id
_entity_poly.type
_entity_poly.pdbx_seq_one_letter_code
_entity_poly.pdbx_strand_id
1 'polypeptide(L)'
;MIALTSKVQYKNYEPGEFAEIQQRTYEATLQLIKNYPWEKEHDHLVVDMTTPSVTLQDDNGSYLKLGLYYNHKFVLYYYDAGNDDLYLKSVVTLEESFPYVREYFNNPEQVPDGFKFENTWFKEKARHFATNDFCYTVDERRLRAFCFSFSNIVYFGFGLVLLFSLATHPIKGLHPLLAVLLLILLLSVMGGGIQILLLIKYYAIDKNKVLIFSKGKKTFYYGTENEQKEYLKQDIDAIEIKQSSNSGKNPIYDFAAYKIYMKDGTLLTFTSLLMPYLDFEQKVSGLPVKEKKRFPWPAAGTIPAT
;
A
#
# COMPACT_ATOMS: atom_id res chain seq x y z
N MET A 1 2.62 3.87 37.47
CA MET A 1 2.45 2.67 36.63
C MET A 1 2.75 3.08 35.21
N ILE A 2 3.66 2.37 34.54
CA ILE A 2 3.98 2.63 33.12
C ILE A 2 2.78 2.18 32.29
N ALA A 3 2.34 3.03 31.37
CA ALA A 3 1.36 2.69 30.35
C ALA A 3 2.08 2.66 29.01
N LEU A 4 1.75 1.67 28.18
CA LEU A 4 2.29 1.53 26.83
C LEU A 4 1.16 1.62 25.81
N THR A 5 1.48 2.11 24.61
CA THR A 5 0.51 2.09 23.50
C THR A 5 0.34 0.66 23.05
N SER A 6 -0.89 0.16 23.12
CA SER A 6 -1.25 -1.18 22.68
C SER A 6 -2.24 -1.08 21.53
N LYS A 7 -2.09 -1.97 20.56
CA LYS A 7 -2.87 -1.97 19.31
C LYS A 7 -3.01 -3.37 18.76
N VAL A 8 -4.08 -3.59 18.00
CA VAL A 8 -4.52 -4.91 17.56
C VAL A 8 -4.52 -5.00 16.04
N GLN A 9 -3.98 -6.08 15.49
CA GLN A 9 -4.01 -6.37 14.05
C GLN A 9 -4.84 -7.64 13.81
N TYR A 10 -5.79 -7.62 12.87
CA TYR A 10 -6.63 -8.76 12.51
C TYR A 10 -6.17 -9.39 11.19
N LYS A 11 -6.60 -10.62 10.87
CA LYS A 11 -6.17 -11.36 9.67
C LYS A 11 -6.39 -10.64 8.34
N ASN A 12 -7.46 -9.85 8.25
CA ASN A 12 -7.79 -9.12 7.03
C ASN A 12 -7.10 -7.76 6.91
N TYR A 13 -6.23 -7.41 7.87
CA TYR A 13 -5.53 -6.13 7.90
C TYR A 13 -4.26 -6.21 7.05
N GLU A 14 -3.81 -5.05 6.57
CA GLU A 14 -2.55 -4.91 5.84
C GLU A 14 -1.40 -4.42 6.75
N PRO A 15 -0.13 -4.43 6.29
CA PRO A 15 1.00 -3.96 7.08
C PRO A 15 0.78 -2.52 7.61
N GLY A 16 0.90 -2.37 8.93
CA GLY A 16 0.72 -1.10 9.63
C GLY A 16 -0.74 -0.73 9.90
N GLU A 17 -1.70 -1.58 9.54
CA GLU A 17 -3.10 -1.40 9.90
C GLU A 17 -3.35 -1.99 11.29
N PHE A 18 -3.88 -1.16 12.19
CA PHE A 18 -4.21 -1.55 13.55
C PHE A 18 -5.54 -0.94 14.01
N ALA A 19 -6.18 -1.62 14.95
CA ALA A 19 -7.39 -1.20 15.66
C ALA A 19 -7.09 -1.09 17.16
N GLU A 20 -8.04 -0.51 17.90
CA GLU A 20 -8.01 -0.44 19.37
C GLU A 20 -6.71 0.16 19.94
N ILE A 21 -6.17 1.18 19.25
CA ILE A 21 -4.95 1.89 19.62
C ILE A 21 -5.25 2.74 20.86
N GLN A 22 -4.66 2.39 22.00
CA GLN A 22 -4.78 3.18 23.23
C GLN A 22 -3.64 2.86 24.20
N GLN A 23 -3.37 3.79 25.10
CA GLN A 23 -2.45 3.58 26.23
C GLN A 23 -3.09 2.61 27.25
N ARG A 24 -2.38 1.55 27.63
CA ARG A 24 -2.87 0.53 28.58
C ARG A 24 -1.78 0.21 29.62
N THR A 25 -2.22 -0.10 30.85
CA THR A 25 -1.35 -0.73 31.86
C THR A 25 -1.09 -2.20 31.52
N TYR A 26 -0.18 -2.83 32.25
CA TYR A 26 0.10 -4.26 32.10
C TYR A 26 -1.16 -5.13 32.24
N GLU A 27 -1.98 -4.88 33.26
CA GLU A 27 -3.20 -5.65 33.53
C GLU A 27 -4.23 -5.48 32.41
N ALA A 28 -4.42 -4.25 31.94
CA ALA A 28 -5.33 -3.95 30.83
C ALA A 28 -4.86 -4.59 29.52
N THR A 29 -3.55 -4.58 29.26
CA THR A 29 -2.93 -5.28 28.12
C THR A 29 -3.10 -6.79 28.22
N LEU A 30 -2.95 -7.37 29.42
CA LEU A 30 -3.14 -8.80 29.61
C LEU A 30 -4.59 -9.22 29.34
N GLN A 31 -5.56 -8.39 29.74
CA GLN A 31 -6.97 -8.61 29.39
C GLN A 31 -7.21 -8.47 27.88
N LEU A 32 -6.59 -7.50 27.21
CA LEU A 32 -6.64 -7.37 25.75
C LEU A 32 -6.13 -8.65 25.07
N ILE A 33 -4.97 -9.14 25.49
CA ILE A 33 -4.36 -10.37 24.95
C ILE A 33 -5.28 -11.58 25.18
N LYS A 34 -5.86 -11.74 26.37
CA LYS A 34 -6.75 -12.87 26.69
C LYS A 34 -8.08 -12.82 25.91
N ASN A 35 -8.61 -11.63 25.68
CA ASN A 35 -9.90 -11.43 25.00
C ASN A 35 -9.75 -11.37 23.48
N TYR A 36 -8.53 -11.27 22.95
CA TYR A 36 -8.29 -11.29 21.52
C TYR A 36 -8.71 -12.65 20.93
N PRO A 37 -9.40 -12.68 19.78
CA PRO A 37 -10.02 -13.90 19.25
C PRO A 37 -9.01 -14.82 18.54
N TRP A 38 -7.95 -15.26 19.22
CA TRP A 38 -6.84 -16.03 18.65
C TRP A 38 -7.29 -17.22 17.79
N GLU A 39 -8.23 -18.03 18.28
CA GLU A 39 -8.71 -19.24 17.58
C GLU A 39 -9.40 -18.89 16.25
N LYS A 40 -10.20 -17.82 16.22
CA LYS A 40 -10.89 -17.40 14.99
C LYS A 40 -9.90 -16.89 13.94
N GLU A 41 -8.84 -16.23 14.39
CA GLU A 41 -7.83 -15.63 13.52
C GLU A 41 -6.77 -16.63 13.02
N HIS A 42 -6.71 -17.84 13.61
CA HIS A 42 -5.79 -18.91 13.22
C HIS A 42 -6.19 -19.60 11.91
N ASP A 43 -7.48 -19.61 11.58
CA ASP A 43 -7.97 -20.24 10.35
C ASP A 43 -7.27 -19.66 9.12
N HIS A 44 -6.80 -20.51 8.19
CA HIS A 44 -6.02 -20.15 7.01
C HIS A 44 -4.90 -19.11 7.25
N LEU A 45 -4.21 -19.17 8.39
CA LEU A 45 -3.11 -18.27 8.72
C LEU A 45 -1.96 -18.39 7.72
N VAL A 46 -1.54 -17.26 7.16
CA VAL A 46 -0.25 -17.14 6.46
C VAL A 46 0.75 -16.52 7.42
N VAL A 47 1.80 -17.27 7.76
CA VAL A 47 2.81 -16.81 8.72
C VAL A 47 3.70 -15.76 8.06
N ASP A 48 3.59 -14.51 8.51
CA ASP A 48 4.39 -13.35 8.12
C ASP A 48 4.51 -12.38 9.32
N MET A 49 5.31 -11.31 9.20
CA MET A 49 5.33 -10.22 10.19
C MET A 49 3.97 -9.49 10.27
N THR A 50 3.12 -9.60 9.25
CA THR A 50 1.75 -9.06 9.23
C THR A 50 0.73 -10.14 9.58
N THR A 51 0.79 -10.64 10.80
CA THR A 51 -0.14 -11.66 11.30
C THR A 51 -1.10 -11.08 12.33
N PRO A 52 -2.26 -11.74 12.55
CA PRO A 52 -3.14 -11.46 13.67
C PRO A 52 -2.35 -11.38 14.97
N SER A 53 -2.43 -10.24 15.64
CA SER A 53 -1.50 -9.93 16.73
C SER A 53 -1.97 -8.80 17.64
N VAL A 54 -1.37 -8.75 18.82
CA VAL A 54 -1.40 -7.62 19.74
C VAL A 54 0.01 -7.02 19.79
N THR A 55 0.13 -5.74 19.49
CA THR A 55 1.41 -5.00 19.48
C THR A 55 1.43 -3.97 20.60
N LEU A 56 2.56 -3.91 21.30
CA LEU A 56 2.92 -2.92 22.29
C LEU A 56 3.99 -2.02 21.72
N GLN A 57 3.90 -0.73 22.03
CA GLN A 57 4.80 0.31 21.60
C GLN A 57 5.16 1.17 22.81
N ASP A 58 6.45 1.39 23.00
CA ASP A 58 6.98 2.34 23.97
C ASP A 58 7.08 3.76 23.39
N ASP A 59 7.51 4.71 24.23
CA ASP A 59 7.67 6.10 23.83
C ASP A 59 8.92 6.35 22.95
N ASN A 60 9.87 5.40 22.96
CA ASN A 60 11.10 5.45 22.16
C ASN A 60 10.91 4.88 20.74
N GLY A 61 9.77 4.28 20.46
CA GLY A 61 9.46 3.66 19.18
C GLY A 61 9.95 2.23 19.04
N SER A 62 10.34 1.55 20.12
CA SER A 62 10.50 0.10 20.13
C SER A 62 9.14 -0.58 20.23
N TYR A 63 9.08 -1.85 19.81
CA TYR A 63 7.82 -2.61 19.77
C TYR A 63 7.99 -4.03 20.30
N LEU A 64 7.00 -4.50 21.05
CA LEU A 64 6.80 -5.92 21.33
C LEU A 64 5.48 -6.38 20.70
N LYS A 65 5.54 -7.29 19.73
CA LYS A 65 4.38 -7.80 19.01
C LYS A 65 4.19 -9.29 19.29
N LEU A 66 3.06 -9.65 19.88
CA LEU A 66 2.61 -11.02 20.07
C LEU A 66 1.68 -11.41 18.93
N GLY A 67 2.09 -12.33 18.08
CA GLY A 67 1.33 -12.80 16.92
C GLY A 67 1.10 -14.31 16.92
N LEU A 68 0.16 -14.73 16.07
CA LEU A 68 -0.06 -16.15 15.78
C LEU A 68 1.11 -16.75 14.99
N TYR A 69 1.39 -18.03 15.26
CA TYR A 69 2.42 -18.80 14.59
C TYR A 69 1.90 -20.19 14.15
N TYR A 70 2.75 -20.94 13.45
CA TYR A 70 2.42 -22.27 12.93
C TYR A 70 2.10 -23.27 14.06
N ASN A 71 1.21 -24.23 13.79
CA ASN A 71 0.78 -25.28 14.73
C ASN A 71 0.18 -24.76 16.06
N HIS A 72 -0.72 -23.78 16.00
CA HIS A 72 -1.36 -23.18 17.18
C HIS A 72 -0.36 -22.63 18.21
N LYS A 73 0.84 -22.25 17.77
CA LYS A 73 1.85 -21.60 18.60
C LYS A 73 1.75 -20.09 18.48
N PHE A 74 2.51 -19.40 19.32
CA PHE A 74 2.64 -17.95 19.28
C PHE A 74 4.09 -17.54 19.05
N VAL A 75 4.26 -16.33 18.57
CA VAL A 75 5.56 -15.72 18.35
C VAL A 75 5.55 -14.29 18.88
N LEU A 76 6.59 -13.96 19.62
CA LEU A 76 6.90 -12.60 20.04
C LEU A 76 7.97 -12.06 19.11
N TYR A 77 7.70 -10.88 18.57
CA TYR A 77 8.65 -10.07 17.83
C TYR A 77 9.02 -8.87 18.68
N TYR A 78 10.31 -8.66 18.92
CA TYR A 78 10.83 -7.42 19.50
C TYR A 78 11.53 -6.65 18.38
N TYR A 79 11.03 -5.46 18.06
CA TYR A 79 11.60 -4.58 17.04
C TYR A 79 12.14 -3.32 17.70
N ASP A 80 13.46 -3.17 17.65
CA ASP A 80 14.17 -1.97 18.08
C ASP A 80 14.27 -1.02 16.88
N ALA A 81 13.45 0.03 16.89
CA ALA A 81 13.45 1.01 15.80
C ALA A 81 14.70 1.89 15.78
N GLY A 82 15.43 2.01 16.90
CA GLY A 82 16.65 2.82 16.98
C GLY A 82 17.80 2.17 16.22
N ASN A 83 17.94 0.84 16.34
CA ASN A 83 18.96 0.07 15.63
C ASN A 83 18.44 -0.57 14.33
N ASP A 84 17.13 -0.47 14.06
CA ASP A 84 16.43 -1.26 13.05
C ASP A 84 16.69 -2.77 13.22
N ASP A 85 16.67 -3.28 14.45
CA ASP A 85 16.94 -4.70 14.72
C ASP A 85 15.65 -5.45 15.07
N LEU A 86 15.51 -6.66 14.53
CA LEU A 86 14.36 -7.53 14.78
C LEU A 86 14.82 -8.79 15.50
N TYR A 87 14.10 -9.13 16.57
CA TYR A 87 14.33 -10.35 17.33
C TYR A 87 13.04 -11.15 17.48
N LEU A 88 13.15 -12.47 17.54
CA LEU A 88 12.01 -13.37 17.68
C LEU A 88 12.16 -14.34 18.84
N LYS A 89 11.02 -14.66 19.46
CA LYS A 89 10.85 -15.74 20.42
C LYS A 89 9.56 -16.49 20.14
N SER A 90 9.64 -17.80 19.87
CA SER A 90 8.45 -18.65 19.78
C SER A 90 8.08 -19.22 21.15
N VAL A 91 6.79 -19.34 21.43
CA VAL A 91 6.23 -19.96 22.64
C VAL A 91 5.10 -20.92 22.27
N VAL A 92 4.85 -21.94 23.10
CA VAL A 92 3.87 -22.98 22.77
C VAL A 92 2.46 -22.53 23.17
N THR A 93 2.31 -21.95 24.35
CA THR A 93 1.04 -21.48 24.89
C THR A 93 1.00 -19.95 24.96
N LEU A 94 -0.20 -19.39 25.06
CA LEU A 94 -0.37 -17.94 25.21
C LEU A 94 0.23 -17.46 26.54
N GLU A 95 0.06 -18.25 27.60
CA GLU A 95 0.50 -17.94 28.95
C GLU A 95 2.03 -17.84 29.07
N GLU A 96 2.77 -18.62 28.29
CA GLU A 96 4.23 -18.52 28.18
C GLU A 96 4.70 -17.16 27.68
N SER A 97 3.84 -16.37 27.02
CA SER A 97 4.19 -15.04 26.54
C SER A 97 4.11 -13.96 27.64
N PHE A 98 3.37 -14.20 28.72
CA PHE A 98 3.07 -13.17 29.74
C PHE A 98 4.29 -12.66 30.51
N PRO A 99 5.31 -13.48 30.84
CA PRO A 99 6.54 -12.98 31.43
C PRO A 99 7.25 -11.95 30.55
N TYR A 100 7.34 -12.20 29.23
CA TYR A 100 7.97 -11.28 28.28
C TYR A 100 7.20 -9.97 28.11
N VAL A 101 5.87 -10.04 28.12
CA VAL A 101 5.03 -8.83 28.13
C VAL A 101 5.30 -8.01 29.39
N ARG A 102 5.40 -8.66 30.56
CA ARG A 102 5.71 -7.97 31.82
C ARG A 102 7.10 -7.35 31.80
N GLU A 103 8.10 -8.09 31.30
CA GLU A 103 9.48 -7.62 31.17
C GLU A 103 9.55 -6.38 30.29
N TYR A 104 8.86 -6.37 29.14
CA TYR A 104 8.78 -5.21 28.26
C TYR A 104 8.12 -3.99 28.92
N PHE A 105 7.12 -4.18 29.78
CA PHE A 105 6.56 -3.08 30.58
C PHE A 105 7.55 -2.48 31.59
N ASN A 106 8.49 -3.29 32.08
CA ASN A 106 9.46 -2.86 33.08
C ASN A 106 10.71 -2.25 32.43
N ASN A 107 11.17 -2.82 31.32
CA ASN A 107 12.43 -2.48 30.63
C ASN A 107 12.23 -2.51 29.10
N PRO A 108 11.46 -1.57 28.51
CA PRO A 108 11.11 -1.62 27.09
C PRO A 108 12.31 -1.43 26.14
N GLU A 109 13.42 -0.86 26.64
CA GLU A 109 14.67 -0.63 25.89
C GLU A 109 15.57 -1.87 25.81
N GLN A 110 15.26 -2.93 26.58
CA GLN A 110 16.07 -4.14 26.63
C GLN A 110 15.38 -5.27 25.88
N VAL A 111 16.15 -5.93 25.01
CA VAL A 111 15.70 -7.17 24.36
C VAL A 111 15.51 -8.23 25.44
N PRO A 112 14.30 -8.79 25.60
CA PRO A 112 14.05 -9.79 26.64
C PRO A 112 14.88 -11.07 26.44
N ASP A 113 15.15 -11.77 27.54
CA ASP A 113 16.00 -12.96 27.51
C ASP A 113 15.49 -14.07 26.59
N GLY A 114 16.40 -14.63 25.79
CA GLY A 114 16.14 -15.77 24.91
C GLY A 114 15.47 -15.44 23.58
N PHE A 115 15.30 -14.16 23.25
CA PHE A 115 15.01 -13.70 21.89
C PHE A 115 16.22 -13.95 20.98
N LYS A 116 15.97 -14.32 19.73
CA LYS A 116 17.01 -14.55 18.71
C LYS A 116 16.96 -13.45 17.66
N PHE A 117 18.10 -12.90 17.31
CA PHE A 117 18.22 -11.95 16.21
C PHE A 117 17.77 -12.58 14.90
N GLU A 118 16.96 -11.86 14.14
CA GLU A 118 16.42 -12.28 12.85
C GLU A 118 16.95 -11.40 11.74
N ASN A 119 17.67 -12.03 10.83
CA ASN A 119 18.23 -11.33 9.71
C ASN A 119 17.20 -11.18 8.58
N THR A 120 16.62 -9.99 8.44
CA THR A 120 15.67 -9.67 7.35
C THR A 120 16.27 -8.69 6.35
N TRP A 121 17.36 -9.07 5.68
CA TRP A 121 17.91 -8.24 4.60
C TRP A 121 16.82 -7.88 3.57
N PHE A 122 16.72 -6.58 3.25
CA PHE A 122 15.80 -5.99 2.27
C PHE A 122 14.30 -5.96 2.64
N LYS A 123 13.90 -6.30 3.87
CA LYS A 123 12.52 -6.08 4.33
C LYS A 123 12.43 -4.80 5.15
N GLU A 124 11.50 -3.92 4.77
CA GLU A 124 11.10 -2.78 5.60
C GLU A 124 10.38 -3.28 6.86
N LYS A 125 11.10 -3.50 7.96
CA LYS A 125 10.55 -4.05 9.22
C LYS A 125 9.52 -3.11 9.84
N ALA A 126 9.86 -1.82 9.96
CA ALA A 126 9.04 -0.80 10.62
C ALA A 126 7.56 -0.81 10.20
N ARG A 127 7.27 -1.00 8.90
CA ARG A 127 5.90 -0.98 8.36
C ARG A 127 4.99 -2.07 8.96
N HIS A 128 5.54 -3.11 9.56
CA HIS A 128 4.77 -4.21 10.17
C HIS A 128 4.42 -3.95 11.65
N PHE A 129 5.02 -2.92 12.25
CA PHE A 129 4.87 -2.55 13.66
C PHE A 129 4.30 -1.16 13.84
N ALA A 130 4.74 -0.19 13.04
CA ALA A 130 4.28 1.19 13.08
C ALA A 130 2.89 1.32 12.43
N THR A 131 2.05 2.20 13.00
CA THR A 131 0.72 2.47 12.43
C THR A 131 0.87 3.33 11.19
N ASN A 132 0.25 2.91 10.08
CA ASN A 132 0.18 3.68 8.84
C ASN A 132 -1.17 4.41 8.73
N ASP A 133 -1.18 5.57 8.08
CA ASP A 133 -2.39 6.36 7.86
C ASP A 133 -3.21 5.87 6.65
N PHE A 134 -2.60 5.09 5.75
CA PHE A 134 -3.17 4.68 4.46
C PHE A 134 -3.71 5.87 3.67
N CYS A 135 -3.02 7.00 3.80
CA CYS A 135 -3.35 8.23 3.09
C CYS A 135 -2.67 8.23 1.73
N TYR A 136 -3.49 8.42 0.69
CA TYR A 136 -3.06 8.45 -0.68
C TYR A 136 -3.34 9.84 -1.24
N THR A 137 -2.26 10.54 -1.58
CA THR A 137 -2.27 11.87 -2.21
C THR A 137 -1.33 11.89 -3.42
N VAL A 138 -1.48 12.88 -4.29
CA VAL A 138 -0.53 13.10 -5.39
C VAL A 138 0.50 14.12 -4.95
N ASP A 139 1.66 13.63 -4.50
CA ASP A 139 2.82 14.47 -4.18
C ASP A 139 3.91 14.40 -5.28
N GLU A 140 4.93 15.24 -5.16
CA GLU A 140 6.05 15.27 -6.11
C GLU A 140 6.87 13.97 -6.11
N ARG A 141 6.92 13.26 -4.98
CA ARG A 141 7.68 12.01 -4.87
C ARG A 141 7.00 10.90 -5.66
N ARG A 142 5.67 10.77 -5.52
CA ARG A 142 4.84 9.82 -6.22
C ARG A 142 4.78 10.13 -7.71
N LEU A 143 4.66 11.41 -8.08
CA LEU A 143 4.73 11.82 -9.49
C LEU A 143 6.07 11.43 -10.11
N ARG A 144 7.20 11.69 -9.43
CA ARG A 144 8.53 11.27 -9.89
C ARG A 144 8.63 9.76 -9.98
N ALA A 145 8.22 9.02 -8.95
CA ALA A 145 8.24 7.56 -8.96
C ALA A 145 7.44 6.97 -10.13
N PHE A 146 6.27 7.57 -10.42
CA PHE A 146 5.44 7.18 -11.56
C PHE A 146 6.12 7.48 -12.90
N CYS A 147 6.72 8.66 -13.07
CA CYS A 147 7.49 9.02 -14.28
C CYS A 147 8.72 8.13 -14.50
N PHE A 148 9.40 7.73 -13.42
CA PHE A 148 10.58 6.87 -13.45
C PHE A 148 10.25 5.37 -13.31
N SER A 149 8.98 4.98 -13.53
CA SER A 149 8.66 3.55 -13.61
C SER A 149 9.45 2.89 -14.74
N PHE A 150 9.80 1.62 -14.54
CA PHE A 150 10.69 0.87 -15.45
C PHE A 150 10.22 0.91 -16.91
N SER A 151 8.91 0.86 -17.13
CA SER A 151 8.30 0.96 -18.45
C SER A 151 8.67 2.29 -19.13
N ASN A 152 8.44 3.42 -18.46
CA ASN A 152 8.68 4.75 -18.99
C ASN A 152 10.16 4.98 -19.34
N ILE A 153 11.08 4.55 -18.48
CA ILE A 153 12.52 4.70 -18.70
C ILE A 153 12.97 3.90 -19.93
N VAL A 154 12.51 2.65 -20.08
CA VAL A 154 12.91 1.78 -21.18
C VAL A 154 12.44 2.34 -22.53
N TYR A 155 11.18 2.76 -22.63
CA TYR A 155 10.64 3.30 -23.89
C TYR A 155 11.26 4.67 -24.24
N PHE A 156 11.49 5.53 -23.24
CA PHE A 156 12.17 6.80 -23.45
C PHE A 156 13.62 6.59 -23.90
N GLY A 157 14.36 5.70 -23.23
CA GLY A 157 15.73 5.35 -23.57
C GLY A 157 15.86 4.75 -24.98
N PHE A 158 14.94 3.84 -25.35
CA PHE A 158 14.88 3.30 -26.71
C PHE A 158 14.67 4.40 -27.76
N GLY A 159 13.82 5.38 -27.42
CA GLY A 159 13.60 6.55 -28.25
C GLY A 159 14.86 7.38 -28.50
N LEU A 160 15.67 7.62 -27.46
CA LEU A 160 16.94 8.33 -27.57
C LEU A 160 17.96 7.55 -28.42
N VAL A 161 18.02 6.23 -28.29
CA VAL A 161 18.90 5.38 -29.10
C VAL A 161 18.53 5.46 -30.58
N LEU A 162 17.24 5.40 -30.92
CA LEU A 162 16.77 5.58 -32.29
C LEU A 162 17.09 6.97 -32.84
N LEU A 163 16.92 8.01 -32.03
CA LEU A 163 17.28 9.38 -32.39
C LEU A 163 18.77 9.52 -32.71
N PHE A 164 19.63 8.97 -31.86
CA PHE A 164 21.07 8.96 -32.08
C PHE A 164 21.48 8.14 -33.32
N SER A 165 20.83 7.00 -33.55
CA SER A 165 21.06 6.18 -34.74
C SER A 165 20.72 6.92 -36.03
N LEU A 166 19.57 7.62 -36.08
CA LEU A 166 19.17 8.41 -37.25
C LEU A 166 20.07 9.63 -37.48
N ALA A 167 20.57 10.24 -36.41
CA ALA A 167 21.50 11.37 -36.50
C ALA A 167 22.88 10.95 -37.06
N THR A 168 23.34 9.75 -36.73
CA THR A 168 24.65 9.23 -37.17
C THR A 168 24.60 8.49 -38.51
N HIS A 169 23.45 7.90 -38.85
CA HIS A 169 23.26 7.09 -40.07
C HIS A 169 21.99 7.54 -40.80
N PRO A 170 22.03 8.68 -41.53
CA PRO A 170 20.86 9.20 -42.22
C PRO A 170 20.41 8.24 -43.33
N ILE A 171 19.10 8.03 -43.44
CA ILE A 171 18.49 7.19 -44.46
C ILE A 171 18.63 7.87 -45.82
N LYS A 172 19.38 7.26 -46.74
CA LYS A 172 19.57 7.80 -48.10
C LYS A 172 18.22 8.00 -48.80
N GLY A 173 18.00 9.21 -49.32
CA GLY A 173 16.77 9.57 -50.04
C GLY A 173 15.63 10.08 -49.16
N LEU A 174 15.76 10.03 -47.82
CA LEU A 174 14.78 10.63 -46.92
C LEU A 174 15.19 12.05 -46.56
N HIS A 175 14.28 13.02 -46.75
CA HIS A 175 14.53 14.40 -46.36
C HIS A 175 14.71 14.50 -44.82
N PRO A 176 15.73 15.21 -44.29
CA PRO A 176 16.02 15.25 -42.86
C PRO A 176 14.83 15.68 -41.99
N LEU A 177 14.07 16.69 -42.44
CA LEU A 177 12.86 17.15 -41.75
C LEU A 177 11.81 16.03 -41.62
N LEU A 178 11.62 15.23 -42.67
CA LEU A 178 10.66 14.14 -42.67
C LEU A 178 11.12 13.01 -41.73
N ALA A 179 12.44 12.73 -41.67
CA ALA A 179 13.00 11.78 -40.73
C ALA A 179 12.75 12.21 -39.27
N VAL A 180 12.93 13.49 -38.95
CA VAL A 180 12.65 14.05 -37.61
C VAL A 180 11.16 13.98 -37.29
N LEU A 181 10.28 14.32 -38.23
CA LEU A 181 8.83 14.24 -38.01
C LEU A 181 8.36 12.81 -37.78
N LEU A 182 8.85 11.85 -38.57
CA LEU A 182 8.57 10.43 -38.38
C LEU A 182 9.09 9.92 -37.03
N LEU A 183 10.26 10.39 -36.61
CA LEU A 183 10.80 10.07 -35.30
C LEU A 183 9.94 10.66 -34.17
N ILE A 184 9.53 11.93 -34.24
CA ILE A 184 8.63 12.53 -33.25
C ILE A 184 7.31 11.77 -33.19
N LEU A 185 6.75 11.39 -34.34
CA LEU A 185 5.54 10.58 -34.40
C LEU A 185 5.76 9.20 -33.76
N LEU A 186 6.87 8.53 -34.08
CA LEU A 186 7.24 7.24 -33.50
C LEU A 186 7.44 7.35 -31.98
N LEU A 187 8.11 8.39 -31.49
CA LEU A 187 8.28 8.66 -30.06
C LEU A 187 6.95 9.02 -29.39
N SER A 188 6.04 9.68 -30.10
CA SER A 188 4.72 10.00 -29.56
C SER A 188 3.82 8.77 -29.44
N VAL A 189 3.91 7.85 -30.40
CA VAL A 189 3.09 6.61 -30.45
C VAL A 189 3.71 5.48 -29.62
N MET A 190 5.03 5.29 -29.71
CA MET A 190 5.78 4.19 -29.07
C MET A 190 6.65 4.65 -27.88
N GLY A 191 7.18 5.87 -27.91
CA GLY A 191 8.17 6.40 -26.95
C GLY A 191 7.58 7.21 -25.78
N GLY A 192 6.28 7.06 -25.50
CA GLY A 192 5.66 7.62 -24.30
C GLY A 192 4.79 8.86 -24.50
N GLY A 193 4.56 9.36 -25.73
CA GLY A 193 3.61 10.47 -25.93
C GLY A 193 2.21 10.19 -25.37
N ILE A 194 1.68 8.98 -25.58
CA ILE A 194 0.41 8.54 -24.96
C ILE A 194 0.52 8.49 -23.42
N GLN A 195 1.65 8.04 -22.88
CA GLN A 195 1.87 8.01 -21.43
C GLN A 195 1.90 9.42 -20.83
N ILE A 196 2.52 10.39 -21.51
CA ILE A 196 2.54 11.80 -21.10
C ILE A 196 1.11 12.36 -21.10
N LEU A 197 0.33 12.10 -22.16
CA LEU A 197 -1.08 12.53 -22.21
C LEU A 197 -1.91 11.91 -21.08
N LEU A 198 -1.73 10.62 -20.81
CA LEU A 198 -2.38 9.95 -19.69
C LEU A 198 -1.94 10.54 -18.35
N LEU A 199 -0.64 10.77 -18.17
CA LEU A 199 -0.09 11.35 -16.94
C LEU A 199 -0.66 12.74 -16.66
N ILE A 200 -0.70 13.61 -17.68
CA ILE A 200 -1.31 14.95 -17.56
C ILE A 200 -2.78 14.81 -17.17
N LYS A 201 -3.51 13.88 -17.79
CA LYS A 201 -4.93 13.65 -17.49
C LYS A 201 -5.15 13.10 -16.07
N TYR A 202 -4.31 12.15 -15.63
CA TYR A 202 -4.35 11.54 -14.30
C TYR A 202 -4.04 12.59 -13.24
N TYR A 203 -2.99 13.37 -13.45
CA TYR A 203 -2.63 14.48 -12.59
C TYR A 203 -3.77 15.49 -12.48
N ALA A 204 -4.38 15.90 -13.60
CA ALA A 204 -5.51 16.82 -13.56
C ALA A 204 -6.73 16.27 -12.80
N ILE A 205 -6.92 14.95 -12.78
CA ILE A 205 -8.04 14.30 -12.06
C ILE A 205 -7.73 14.14 -10.57
N ASP A 206 -6.51 13.77 -10.20
CA ASP A 206 -6.16 13.38 -8.84
C ASP A 206 -5.43 14.49 -8.05
N LYS A 207 -5.04 15.58 -8.71
CA LYS A 207 -4.48 16.75 -8.03
C LYS A 207 -5.47 17.26 -6.98
N ASN A 208 -4.96 17.52 -5.78
CA ASN A 208 -5.70 17.95 -4.59
C ASN A 208 -6.71 16.95 -4.03
N LYS A 209 -6.72 15.70 -4.53
CA LYS A 209 -7.55 14.64 -3.96
C LYS A 209 -6.80 13.91 -2.86
N VAL A 210 -7.57 13.48 -1.87
CA VAL A 210 -7.12 12.63 -0.78
C VAL A 210 -8.00 11.39 -0.74
N LEU A 211 -7.38 10.23 -0.66
CA LEU A 211 -8.03 8.94 -0.44
C LEU A 211 -7.41 8.30 0.79
N ILE A 212 -8.22 8.06 1.83
CA ILE A 212 -7.78 7.28 3.00
C ILE A 212 -8.51 5.94 2.94
N PHE A 213 -7.80 4.91 2.52
CA PHE A 213 -8.39 3.60 2.23
C PHE A 213 -7.48 2.49 2.73
N SER A 214 -7.81 1.91 3.87
CA SER A 214 -7.16 0.70 4.38
C SER A 214 -7.94 -0.54 3.96
N LYS A 215 -7.37 -1.74 4.10
CA LYS A 215 -8.03 -3.00 3.72
C LYS A 215 -9.09 -3.43 4.74
N GLY A 216 -8.75 -3.44 6.02
CA GLY A 216 -9.57 -3.99 7.10
C GLY A 216 -10.67 -3.07 7.65
N LYS A 217 -10.51 -1.75 7.57
CA LYS A 217 -11.53 -0.81 8.07
C LYS A 217 -12.83 -0.86 7.25
N LYS A 218 -13.97 -0.70 7.92
CA LYS A 218 -15.30 -0.67 7.29
C LYS A 218 -15.58 0.63 6.54
N THR A 219 -14.96 1.73 6.97
CA THR A 219 -15.09 3.04 6.35
C THR A 219 -13.83 3.42 5.59
N PHE A 220 -13.97 4.37 4.65
CA PHE A 220 -12.88 5.03 3.94
C PHE A 220 -13.26 6.48 3.67
N TYR A 221 -12.26 7.34 3.42
CA TYR A 221 -12.48 8.76 3.17
C TYR A 221 -12.02 9.11 1.77
N TYR A 222 -12.80 9.95 1.08
CA TYR A 222 -12.46 10.43 -0.24
C TYR A 222 -12.99 11.84 -0.47
N GLY A 223 -12.15 12.69 -1.06
CA GLY A 223 -12.52 14.08 -1.35
C GLY A 223 -11.30 14.94 -1.62
N THR A 224 -11.40 16.23 -1.31
CA THR A 224 -10.24 17.14 -1.30
C THR A 224 -9.63 17.19 0.09
N GLU A 225 -8.46 17.83 0.24
CA GLU A 225 -7.83 18.02 1.55
C GLU A 225 -8.74 18.72 2.57
N ASN A 226 -9.55 19.68 2.12
CA ASN A 226 -10.46 20.46 2.97
C ASN A 226 -11.86 19.84 3.12
N GLU A 227 -12.27 18.99 2.17
CA GLU A 227 -13.63 18.45 2.08
C GLU A 227 -13.58 16.94 1.83
N GLN A 228 -13.25 16.19 2.88
CA GLN A 228 -13.29 14.74 2.85
C GLN A 228 -14.68 14.25 3.28
N LYS A 229 -15.25 13.32 2.51
CA LYS A 229 -16.47 12.61 2.89
C LYS A 229 -16.13 11.17 3.30
N GLU A 230 -16.74 10.72 4.38
CA GLU A 230 -16.68 9.33 4.83
C GLU A 230 -17.67 8.47 4.05
N TYR A 231 -17.23 7.27 3.68
CA TYR A 231 -18.03 6.27 2.98
C TYR A 231 -17.89 4.92 3.67
N LEU A 232 -18.97 4.14 3.68
CA LEU A 232 -18.96 2.75 4.14
C LEU A 232 -18.69 1.81 2.97
N LYS A 233 -17.76 0.87 3.13
CA LYS A 233 -17.46 -0.12 2.08
C LYS A 233 -18.64 -1.05 1.76
N GLN A 234 -19.52 -1.30 2.72
CA GLN A 234 -20.74 -2.09 2.50
C GLN A 234 -21.75 -1.39 1.57
N ASP A 235 -21.60 -0.08 1.37
CA ASP A 235 -22.44 0.74 0.49
C ASP A 235 -21.87 0.84 -0.94
N ILE A 236 -20.76 0.15 -1.22
CA ILE A 236 -20.24 -0.01 -2.56
C ILE A 236 -21.15 -0.99 -3.32
N ASP A 237 -21.77 -0.51 -4.40
CA ASP A 237 -22.56 -1.32 -5.32
C ASP A 237 -21.67 -2.05 -6.33
N ALA A 238 -20.71 -1.33 -6.92
CA ALA A 238 -19.77 -1.91 -7.87
C ALA A 238 -18.46 -1.12 -7.92
N ILE A 239 -17.38 -1.81 -8.28
CA ILE A 239 -16.09 -1.20 -8.59
C ILE A 239 -15.75 -1.52 -10.05
N GLU A 240 -15.49 -0.51 -10.86
CA GLU A 240 -14.98 -0.69 -12.22
C GLU A 240 -13.51 -0.29 -12.27
N ILE A 241 -12.68 -1.23 -12.70
CA ILE A 241 -11.26 -1.00 -12.94
C ILE A 241 -11.03 -1.08 -14.44
N LYS A 242 -10.53 0.02 -15.01
CA LYS A 242 -10.06 0.06 -16.40
C LYS A 242 -8.55 0.06 -16.40
N GLN A 243 -7.98 -1.03 -16.85
CA GLN A 243 -6.54 -1.18 -17.02
C GLN A 243 -6.26 -1.79 -18.38
N SER A 244 -5.09 -1.43 -18.92
CA SER A 244 -4.53 -2.18 -20.03
C SER A 244 -4.26 -3.63 -19.62
N SER A 245 -4.20 -4.56 -20.57
CA SER A 245 -3.94 -5.97 -20.27
C SER A 245 -2.70 -6.15 -19.37
N ASN A 246 -2.77 -7.06 -18.39
CA ASN A 246 -1.68 -7.41 -17.47
C ASN A 246 -0.43 -8.05 -18.12
N SER A 247 -0.24 -7.89 -19.43
CA SER A 247 1.01 -8.22 -20.07
C SER A 247 2.00 -7.08 -19.79
N GLY A 248 3.09 -7.37 -19.07
CA GLY A 248 4.21 -6.44 -18.85
C GLY A 248 4.91 -5.96 -20.13
N LYS A 249 4.41 -6.36 -21.31
CA LYS A 249 4.80 -5.86 -22.63
C LYS A 249 4.05 -4.59 -23.05
N ASN A 250 3.11 -4.11 -22.23
CA ASN A 250 2.31 -2.94 -22.57
C ASN A 250 2.92 -1.66 -21.96
N PRO A 251 3.23 -0.62 -22.77
CA PRO A 251 3.80 0.63 -22.28
C PRO A 251 2.89 1.36 -21.27
N ILE A 252 1.59 1.08 -21.25
CA ILE A 252 0.64 1.74 -20.33
C ILE A 252 0.15 0.80 -19.21
N TYR A 253 0.94 -0.22 -18.87
CA TYR A 253 0.58 -1.20 -17.81
C TYR A 253 0.37 -0.56 -16.43
N ASP A 254 1.15 0.48 -16.11
CA ASP A 254 1.08 1.19 -14.81
C ASP A 254 -0.14 2.12 -14.69
N PHE A 255 -0.88 2.34 -15.79
CA PHE A 255 -2.05 3.21 -15.83
C PHE A 255 -3.33 2.40 -15.60
N ALA A 256 -4.04 2.73 -14.53
CA ALA A 256 -5.40 2.24 -14.26
C ALA A 256 -6.32 3.40 -13.87
N ALA A 257 -7.58 3.32 -14.26
CA ALA A 257 -8.62 4.28 -13.88
C ALA A 257 -9.71 3.54 -13.10
N TYR A 258 -10.06 4.07 -11.94
CA TYR A 258 -10.99 3.44 -11.01
C TYR A 258 -12.29 4.22 -10.93
N LYS A 259 -13.39 3.48 -10.80
CA LYS A 259 -14.70 4.01 -10.48
C LYS A 259 -15.31 3.19 -9.36
N ILE A 260 -15.74 3.84 -8.29
CA ILE A 260 -16.51 3.22 -7.21
C ILE A 260 -17.94 3.77 -7.32
N TYR A 261 -18.89 2.88 -7.60
CA TYR A 261 -20.31 3.18 -7.62
C TYR A 261 -20.89 2.87 -6.25
N MET A 262 -21.43 3.89 -5.59
CA MET A 262 -22.10 3.76 -4.29
C MET A 262 -23.59 3.49 -4.49
N LYS A 263 -24.24 2.82 -3.53
CA LYS A 263 -25.69 2.53 -3.56
C LYS A 263 -26.58 3.77 -3.57
N ASP A 264 -26.09 4.89 -3.04
CA ASP A 264 -26.78 6.19 -3.06
C ASP A 264 -26.68 6.93 -4.41
N GLY A 265 -26.03 6.32 -5.41
CA GLY A 265 -25.78 6.91 -6.72
C GLY A 265 -24.50 7.74 -6.81
N THR A 266 -23.77 7.94 -5.70
CA THR A 266 -22.48 8.64 -5.72
C THR A 266 -21.47 7.86 -6.56
N LEU A 267 -20.72 8.57 -7.41
CA LEU A 267 -19.65 8.01 -8.23
C LEU A 267 -18.31 8.62 -7.82
N LEU A 268 -17.40 7.79 -7.32
CA LEU A 268 -16.04 8.21 -6.98
C LEU A 268 -15.08 7.81 -8.11
N THR A 269 -14.25 8.74 -8.58
CA THR A 269 -13.33 8.50 -9.71
C THR A 269 -11.92 9.00 -9.42
N PHE A 270 -10.95 8.10 -9.42
CA PHE A 270 -9.54 8.39 -9.26
C PHE A 270 -8.70 7.44 -10.12
N THR A 271 -7.39 7.64 -10.15
CA THR A 271 -6.49 6.88 -11.03
C THR A 271 -5.33 6.23 -10.28
N SER A 272 -4.54 5.43 -10.99
CA SER A 272 -3.36 4.78 -10.42
C SER A 272 -2.26 5.74 -9.97
N LEU A 273 -2.36 7.02 -10.34
CA LEU A 273 -1.49 8.08 -9.80
C LEU A 273 -1.81 8.37 -8.33
N LEU A 274 -3.09 8.27 -7.93
CA LEU A 274 -3.48 8.41 -6.52
C LEU A 274 -3.20 7.14 -5.72
N MET A 275 -3.56 5.96 -6.25
CA MET A 275 -3.31 4.68 -5.59
C MET A 275 -2.88 3.62 -6.60
N PRO A 276 -1.69 2.99 -6.45
CA PRO A 276 -1.22 1.95 -7.36
C PRO A 276 -2.25 0.82 -7.56
N TYR A 277 -2.27 0.24 -8.76
CA TYR A 277 -3.23 -0.82 -9.11
C TYR A 277 -3.18 -2.01 -8.16
N LEU A 278 -1.98 -2.53 -7.89
CA LEU A 278 -1.81 -3.70 -7.01
C LEU A 278 -2.31 -3.41 -5.59
N ASP A 279 -2.02 -2.21 -5.07
CA ASP A 279 -2.48 -1.80 -3.73
C ASP A 279 -4.00 -1.72 -3.70
N PHE A 280 -4.62 -1.11 -4.72
CA PHE A 280 -6.08 -1.00 -4.80
C PHE A 280 -6.74 -2.36 -4.93
N GLU A 281 -6.27 -3.22 -5.83
CA GLU A 281 -6.75 -4.58 -6.05
C GLU A 281 -6.74 -5.41 -4.75
N GLN A 282 -5.66 -5.35 -3.99
CA GLN A 282 -5.55 -6.05 -2.70
C GLN A 282 -6.54 -5.53 -1.66
N LYS A 283 -6.78 -4.21 -1.63
CA LYS A 283 -7.68 -3.56 -0.66
C LYS A 283 -9.16 -3.78 -0.97
N VAL A 284 -9.51 -4.02 -2.24
CA VAL A 284 -10.90 -4.27 -2.66
C VAL A 284 -11.22 -5.76 -2.81
N SER A 285 -10.30 -6.64 -2.41
CA SER A 285 -10.55 -8.08 -2.40
C SER A 285 -11.78 -8.42 -1.55
N GLY A 286 -12.75 -9.12 -2.15
CA GLY A 286 -14.05 -9.42 -1.53
C GLY A 286 -15.17 -8.41 -1.82
N LEU A 287 -14.88 -7.30 -2.52
CA LEU A 287 -15.88 -6.35 -3.01
C LEU A 287 -16.33 -6.68 -4.45
N PRO A 288 -17.50 -6.19 -4.91
CA PRO A 288 -18.00 -6.46 -6.26
C PRO A 288 -17.20 -5.74 -7.36
N VAL A 289 -16.08 -6.33 -7.79
CA VAL A 289 -15.19 -5.78 -8.82
C VAL A 289 -15.58 -6.28 -10.22
N LYS A 290 -15.72 -5.34 -11.16
CA LYS A 290 -15.88 -5.57 -12.60
C LYS A 290 -14.64 -5.03 -13.32
N GLU A 291 -13.68 -5.91 -13.56
CA GLU A 291 -12.48 -5.57 -14.32
C GLU A 291 -12.79 -5.50 -15.83
N LYS A 292 -12.33 -4.44 -16.49
CA LYS A 292 -12.44 -4.28 -17.94
C LYS A 292 -11.06 -4.03 -18.54
N LYS A 293 -10.56 -5.01 -19.30
CA LYS A 293 -9.37 -4.88 -20.15
C LYS A 293 -9.65 -3.89 -21.27
N ARG A 294 -9.44 -2.61 -21.00
CA ARG A 294 -9.71 -1.48 -21.89
C ARG A 294 -8.62 -0.45 -21.70
N PHE A 295 -8.43 0.38 -22.73
CA PHE A 295 -7.54 1.53 -22.61
C PHE A 295 -7.92 2.34 -21.35
N PRO A 296 -6.96 2.62 -20.44
CA PRO A 296 -7.21 3.19 -19.11
C PRO A 296 -7.46 4.70 -19.19
N TRP A 297 -8.31 5.12 -20.13
CA TRP A 297 -8.72 6.50 -20.23
C TRP A 297 -9.73 6.80 -19.13
N PRO A 298 -9.43 7.75 -18.24
CA PRO A 298 -10.35 8.11 -17.19
C PRO A 298 -11.48 8.91 -17.84
N ALA A 299 -12.72 8.46 -17.65
CA ALA A 299 -13.86 9.26 -18.06
C ALA A 299 -13.82 10.56 -17.25
N ALA A 300 -14.17 11.69 -17.86
CA ALA A 300 -14.43 12.90 -17.09
C ALA A 300 -15.52 12.54 -16.06
N GLY A 301 -15.17 12.58 -14.78
CA GLY A 301 -16.19 12.51 -13.74
C GLY A 301 -17.08 13.72 -13.96
N THR A 302 -18.39 13.51 -14.04
CA THR A 302 -19.33 14.60 -13.77
C THR A 302 -19.07 14.97 -12.32
N ILE A 303 -18.40 16.10 -12.09
CA ILE A 303 -18.40 16.71 -10.76
C ILE A 303 -19.89 16.88 -10.44
N PRO A 304 -20.44 16.23 -9.40
CA PRO A 304 -21.82 16.49 -9.03
C PRO A 304 -21.93 18.00 -8.81
N ALA A 305 -22.83 18.65 -9.54
CA ALA A 305 -23.15 20.04 -9.28
C ALA A 305 -23.61 20.12 -7.82
N THR A 306 -22.75 20.69 -6.98
CA THR A 306 -23.08 21.09 -5.60
C THR A 306 -24.23 22.08 -5.60
#